data_AF-A0A3E0DHD1-F1
#
_entry.id   AF-A0A3E0DHD1-F1
#
_cell.length_a   1.000
_cell.length_b   1.000
_cell.length_c   1.000
_cell.angle_alpha   90.00
_cell.angle_beta   90.00
_cell.angle_gamma   90.00
#
_symmetry.space_group_name_H-M   'P 1'
#
loop_
_entity.id
_entity.type
_entity.pdbx_description
1 polymer ?
#
loop_
_entity_poly.entity_id
_entity_poly.type
_entity_poly.pdbx_seq_one_letter_code
_entity_poly.pdbx_strand_id
1 'polypeptide(L)'
;MKVNKQWTISKTPTTIVLESQIRNFNRLSARFFVIPLEYRPFRQVLSLKFMKRIFGSLILLLFFTLSDLSAQDPVGNVPFTFGEELSFQVSYGWLNLADAKLQVAKRPQDQNDKPHYKIDVYGKTKGAATIFGKVNDNWGTYLDVETILPSLSYRHIEEGKYRKHEFVHFDQKNKKATMKLFDKENRNLKETKDFDLPGQVQDMVSAFYYLRSKDLRDLKQGEVILIRGFFDKEIYNIKLIYEGTETLETNLGKKETYIFSPQLPKNKLFRGEFPVKVWVTKDKNKIPVKIKANLFIGSLNLDIISAKGLKNN
;
A
#
# COMPACT_ATOMS: atom_id res chain seq x y z
N MET A 1 -94.55 -9.94 -16.02
CA MET A 1 -95.60 -10.93 -15.66
C MET A 1 -94.99 -12.32 -15.81
N LYS A 2 -95.28 -13.27 -14.89
CA LYS A 2 -94.57 -14.55 -14.66
C LYS A 2 -93.12 -14.41 -14.13
N VAL A 3 -92.52 -15.39 -13.43
CA VAL A 3 -92.92 -16.04 -12.14
C VAL A 3 -91.80 -16.99 -11.64
N ASN A 4 -91.45 -16.94 -10.34
CA ASN A 4 -90.60 -17.89 -9.57
C ASN A 4 -89.13 -18.06 -10.06
N LYS A 5 -88.11 -18.33 -9.24
CA LYS A 5 -87.94 -18.84 -7.84
C LYS A 5 -86.51 -18.36 -7.35
N GLN A 6 -85.92 -18.65 -6.17
CA GLN A 6 -86.17 -19.59 -5.07
C GLN A 6 -85.55 -19.12 -3.71
N TRP A 7 -86.03 -19.76 -2.63
CA TRP A 7 -85.55 -19.97 -1.24
C TRP A 7 -84.01 -20.22 -1.01
N THR A 8 -83.39 -20.13 0.20
CA THR A 8 -83.89 -20.04 1.62
C THR A 8 -82.81 -19.51 2.63
N ILE A 9 -83.24 -18.82 3.71
CA ILE A 9 -82.86 -18.91 5.17
C ILE A 9 -81.41 -19.36 5.52
N SER A 10 -80.51 -18.62 6.23
CA SER A 10 -80.48 -17.83 7.49
C SER A 10 -80.22 -18.59 8.82
N LYS A 11 -79.16 -18.20 9.56
CA LYS A 11 -79.10 -17.99 11.04
C LYS A 11 -77.72 -17.56 11.59
N THR A 12 -77.75 -17.04 12.82
CA THR A 12 -76.66 -16.64 13.76
C THR A 12 -76.07 -17.86 14.52
N PRO A 13 -75.07 -17.78 15.45
CA PRO A 13 -74.57 -16.61 16.21
C PRO A 13 -73.03 -16.50 16.43
N THR A 14 -72.64 -15.47 17.21
CA THR A 14 -71.28 -15.23 17.72
C THR A 14 -70.99 -16.01 19.01
N THR A 15 -69.79 -16.60 19.16
CA THR A 15 -69.07 -16.74 20.45
C THR A 15 -67.56 -17.00 20.20
N ILE A 16 -66.73 -16.52 21.13
CA ILE A 16 -65.26 -16.52 21.19
C ILE A 16 -64.68 -17.95 21.31
N VAL A 17 -63.46 -18.22 20.78
CA VAL A 17 -62.37 -19.01 21.47
C VAL A 17 -61.07 -19.20 20.64
N LEU A 18 -59.91 -19.06 21.32
CA LEU A 18 -58.53 -19.50 21.04
C LEU A 18 -57.71 -19.02 19.81
N GLU A 19 -56.52 -18.46 20.10
CA GLU A 19 -55.49 -18.00 19.15
C GLU A 19 -54.67 -19.12 18.45
N SER A 20 -55.00 -20.41 18.66
CA SER A 20 -54.10 -21.53 18.34
C SER A 20 -54.02 -21.93 16.85
N GLN A 21 -54.87 -21.35 15.98
CA GLN A 21 -55.06 -21.79 14.60
C GLN A 21 -54.28 -21.00 13.52
N ILE A 22 -53.68 -19.84 13.83
CA ILE A 22 -52.79 -19.12 12.87
C ILE A 22 -51.38 -19.73 12.88
N ARG A 23 -51.31 -21.06 12.69
CA ARG A 23 -50.09 -21.86 12.57
C ARG A 23 -50.30 -23.02 11.60
N ASN A 24 -50.33 -22.75 10.29
CA ASN A 24 -49.83 -23.71 9.28
C ASN A 24 -49.56 -23.13 7.88
N PHE A 25 -50.11 -21.96 7.51
CA PHE A 25 -49.81 -21.32 6.21
C PHE A 25 -48.43 -20.61 6.13
N ASN A 26 -47.45 -21.09 6.89
CA ASN A 26 -46.08 -20.58 6.93
C ASN A 26 -45.04 -21.71 7.15
N ARG A 27 -45.34 -22.93 6.68
CA ARG A 27 -44.49 -24.13 6.78
C ARG A 27 -44.45 -24.94 5.49
N LEU A 28 -43.90 -24.38 4.40
CA LEU A 28 -43.42 -25.17 3.26
C LEU A 28 -42.41 -24.47 2.33
N SER A 29 -42.24 -23.15 2.42
CA SER A 29 -41.27 -22.37 1.63
C SER A 29 -39.89 -22.17 2.30
N ALA A 30 -39.66 -22.77 3.47
CA ALA A 30 -38.49 -22.51 4.33
C ALA A 30 -37.45 -23.64 4.33
N ARG A 31 -37.12 -24.21 3.16
CA ARG A 31 -35.95 -25.06 2.92
C ARG A 31 -35.35 -24.73 1.55
N PHE A 32 -34.04 -24.90 1.43
CA PHE A 32 -33.16 -24.33 0.39
C PHE A 32 -32.97 -22.80 0.50
N PHE A 33 -31.79 -22.32 0.09
CA PHE A 33 -31.29 -20.95 0.24
C PHE A 33 -31.30 -20.35 1.66
N VAL A 34 -30.60 -21.02 2.58
CA VAL A 34 -29.86 -20.32 3.65
C VAL A 34 -28.38 -20.67 3.53
N ILE A 35 -27.64 -19.86 2.76
CA ILE A 35 -26.19 -19.77 2.89
C ILE A 35 -25.93 -18.76 4.02
N PRO A 36 -25.26 -19.11 5.13
CA PRO A 36 -24.90 -18.16 6.17
C PRO A 36 -23.73 -17.26 5.70
N LEU A 37 -24.04 -16.35 4.79
CA LEU A 37 -23.16 -15.22 4.47
C LEU A 37 -23.12 -14.29 5.69
N GLU A 38 -22.15 -14.51 6.57
CA GLU A 38 -21.92 -13.71 7.77
C GLU A 38 -21.35 -12.32 7.41
N TYR A 39 -22.17 -11.49 6.77
CA TYR A 39 -21.89 -10.11 6.38
C TYR A 39 -21.79 -9.20 7.61
N ARG A 40 -20.73 -9.39 8.42
CA ARG A 40 -20.31 -8.42 9.43
C ARG A 40 -20.11 -7.06 8.73
N PRO A 41 -20.56 -5.94 9.33
CA PRO A 41 -20.75 -4.70 8.61
C PRO A 41 -19.43 -4.16 8.04
N PHE A 42 -19.34 -4.12 6.70
CA PHE A 42 -18.21 -3.62 5.91
C PHE A 42 -17.68 -2.25 6.39
N ARG A 43 -18.58 -1.40 6.90
CA ARG A 43 -18.29 -0.09 7.52
C ARG A 43 -17.43 -0.13 8.79
N GLN A 44 -17.44 -1.21 9.57
CA GLN A 44 -16.58 -1.34 10.75
C GLN A 44 -15.16 -1.78 10.38
N VAL A 45 -15.01 -2.65 9.37
CA VAL A 45 -13.71 -3.12 8.87
C VAL A 45 -12.95 -1.99 8.18
N LEU A 46 -13.61 -1.25 7.27
CA LEU A 46 -13.06 -0.02 6.68
C LEU A 46 -13.30 1.21 7.57
N SER A 47 -12.99 1.10 8.85
CA SER A 47 -13.00 2.25 9.77
C SER A 47 -11.92 3.27 9.40
N LEU A 48 -12.27 4.56 9.44
CA LEU A 48 -11.34 5.70 9.33
C LEU A 48 -10.21 5.68 10.39
N LYS A 49 -10.33 4.90 11.47
CA LYS A 49 -9.26 4.67 12.46
C LYS A 49 -8.36 3.46 12.12
N PHE A 50 -8.80 2.59 11.21
CA PHE A 50 -8.07 1.40 10.78
C PHE A 50 -7.10 1.75 9.64
N MET A 51 -7.58 2.38 8.55
CA MET A 51 -6.72 2.81 7.43
C MET A 51 -5.63 3.81 7.83
N LYS A 52 -5.93 4.74 8.77
CA LYS A 52 -4.92 5.67 9.33
C LYS A 52 -3.83 5.03 10.18
N ARG A 53 -3.98 3.75 10.51
CA ARG A 53 -2.93 2.94 11.12
C ARG A 53 -2.27 2.02 10.08
N ILE A 54 -2.91 1.74 8.95
CA ILE A 54 -2.31 0.93 7.88
C ILE A 54 -1.17 1.70 7.20
N PHE A 55 -1.36 2.96 6.78
CA PHE A 55 -0.28 3.73 6.16
C PHE A 55 0.83 4.10 7.16
N GLY A 56 0.48 4.59 8.36
CA GLY A 56 1.47 4.96 9.37
C GLY A 56 2.19 3.78 10.05
N SER A 57 1.52 2.66 10.31
CA SER A 57 2.13 1.49 11.00
C SER A 57 2.69 0.42 10.07
N LEU A 58 2.65 0.62 8.74
CA LEU A 58 3.36 -0.24 7.78
C LEU A 58 4.89 -0.16 7.92
N ILE A 59 5.40 0.88 8.57
CA ILE A 59 6.79 1.32 8.48
C ILE A 59 7.45 1.39 9.88
N LEU A 60 6.70 1.76 10.92
CA LEU A 60 7.15 1.87 12.33
C LEU A 60 7.30 0.51 13.06
N LEU A 61 7.81 -0.52 12.39
CA LEU A 61 7.79 -1.90 12.90
C LEU A 61 9.09 -2.70 12.70
N LEU A 62 10.09 -2.19 11.98
CA LEU A 62 11.35 -2.91 11.71
C LEU A 62 12.35 -2.82 12.89
N PHE A 63 11.97 -3.34 14.06
CA PHE A 63 12.77 -3.29 15.29
C PHE A 63 13.73 -4.48 15.47
N PHE A 64 14.98 -4.14 15.83
CA PHE A 64 16.05 -4.98 16.39
C PHE A 64 16.44 -6.30 15.68
N THR A 65 17.46 -6.19 14.83
CA THR A 65 18.66 -7.07 14.93
C THR A 65 19.92 -6.22 15.00
N LEU A 66 21.05 -6.83 15.38
CA LEU A 66 22.34 -6.16 15.61
C LEU A 66 22.86 -5.36 14.40
N SER A 67 23.74 -4.40 14.70
CA SER A 67 24.24 -3.38 13.77
C SER A 67 25.34 -3.92 12.82
N ASP A 68 24.96 -4.76 11.86
CA ASP A 68 25.85 -5.09 10.75
C ASP A 68 26.24 -3.82 9.99
N LEU A 69 27.54 -3.52 9.98
CA LEU A 69 28.09 -2.24 9.51
C LEU A 69 28.37 -2.26 8.00
N SER A 70 27.47 -2.88 7.24
CA SER A 70 27.52 -2.91 5.78
C SER A 70 27.57 -1.49 5.21
N ALA A 71 28.56 -1.21 4.37
CA ALA A 71 28.51 -0.11 3.42
C ALA A 71 27.45 -0.40 2.35
N GLN A 72 27.01 0.62 1.61
CA GLN A 72 26.17 0.39 0.43
C GLN A 72 27.09 0.19 -0.78
N ASP A 73 26.95 -0.95 -1.48
CA ASP A 73 27.88 -1.30 -2.57
C ASP A 73 27.84 -0.26 -3.70
N PRO A 74 28.96 -0.04 -4.42
CA PRO A 74 28.99 0.81 -5.60
C PRO A 74 27.87 0.46 -6.59
N VAL A 75 27.23 1.51 -7.11
CA VAL A 75 26.05 1.36 -7.97
C VAL A 75 26.48 0.90 -9.37
N GLY A 76 25.86 -0.18 -9.85
CA GLY A 76 25.98 -0.61 -11.25
C GLY A 76 25.18 0.28 -12.22
N ASN A 77 24.87 -0.24 -13.41
CA ASN A 77 24.08 0.50 -14.40
C ASN A 77 22.63 0.72 -13.90
N VAL A 78 22.34 1.95 -13.45
CA VAL A 78 21.05 2.41 -12.94
C VAL A 78 19.91 2.07 -13.93
N PRO A 79 18.84 1.37 -13.55
CA PRO A 79 17.87 0.80 -14.50
C PRO A 79 16.68 1.73 -14.85
N PHE A 80 16.70 2.97 -14.37
CA PHE A 80 15.68 3.99 -14.58
C PHE A 80 16.30 5.26 -15.18
N THR A 81 15.46 6.22 -15.61
CA THR A 81 15.92 7.48 -16.21
C THR A 81 14.92 8.62 -15.97
N PHE A 82 15.29 9.83 -16.39
CA PHE A 82 14.43 11.01 -16.29
C PHE A 82 13.14 10.85 -17.10
N GLY A 83 12.00 11.19 -16.48
CA GLY A 83 10.68 11.07 -17.09
C GLY A 83 10.04 9.67 -17.01
N GLU A 84 10.65 8.72 -16.29
CA GLU A 84 10.00 7.44 -15.97
C GLU A 84 8.70 7.67 -15.16
N GLU A 85 7.61 7.01 -15.56
CA GLU A 85 6.31 7.04 -14.90
C GLU A 85 5.76 5.62 -14.74
N LEU A 86 5.46 5.22 -13.50
CA LEU A 86 4.85 3.93 -13.18
C LEU A 86 3.53 4.18 -12.43
N SER A 87 2.40 3.78 -13.01
CA SER A 87 1.06 4.02 -12.44
C SER A 87 0.39 2.70 -12.01
N PHE A 88 -0.21 2.68 -10.83
CA PHE A 88 -0.75 1.50 -10.15
C PHE A 88 -2.18 1.72 -9.66
N GLN A 89 -2.98 0.66 -9.65
CA GLN A 89 -4.30 0.61 -9.05
C GLN A 89 -4.22 -0.02 -7.66
N VAL A 90 -4.73 0.69 -6.65
CA VAL A 90 -4.89 0.16 -5.29
C VAL A 90 -6.28 -0.46 -5.15
N SER A 91 -6.35 -1.74 -4.84
CA SER A 91 -7.60 -2.47 -4.56
C SER A 91 -7.60 -3.12 -3.18
N TYR A 92 -8.79 -3.30 -2.60
CA TYR A 92 -9.02 -4.15 -1.43
C TYR A 92 -10.05 -5.23 -1.80
N GLY A 93 -9.60 -6.48 -1.90
CA GLY A 93 -10.35 -7.52 -2.61
C GLY A 93 -10.65 -7.07 -4.05
N TRP A 94 -11.93 -7.09 -4.43
CA TRP A 94 -12.41 -6.63 -5.74
C TRP A 94 -12.63 -5.11 -5.87
N LEU A 95 -12.49 -4.32 -4.80
CA LEU A 95 -12.89 -2.91 -4.78
C LEU A 95 -11.68 -1.99 -5.00
N ASN A 96 -11.71 -1.21 -6.08
CA ASN A 96 -10.70 -0.19 -6.36
C ASN A 96 -10.86 1.02 -5.44
N LEU A 97 -9.83 1.34 -4.66
CA LEU A 97 -9.86 2.37 -3.62
C LEU A 97 -9.05 3.63 -3.99
N ALA A 98 -7.92 3.47 -4.67
CA ALA A 98 -7.00 4.56 -4.99
C ALA A 98 -6.21 4.29 -6.29
N ASP A 99 -5.57 5.33 -6.81
CA ASP A 99 -4.39 5.19 -7.67
C ASP A 99 -3.14 5.47 -6.86
N ALA A 100 -2.03 4.87 -7.26
CA ALA A 100 -0.68 5.31 -6.88
C ALA A 100 0.15 5.56 -8.14
N LYS A 101 1.07 6.52 -8.10
CA LYS A 101 1.95 6.85 -9.23
C LYS A 101 3.33 7.23 -8.75
N LEU A 102 4.35 6.53 -9.25
CA LEU A 102 5.75 6.92 -9.13
C LEU A 102 6.13 7.71 -10.39
N GLN A 103 6.88 8.80 -10.22
CA GLN A 103 7.34 9.64 -11.32
C GLN A 103 8.75 10.18 -11.05
N VAL A 104 9.68 9.94 -11.98
CA VAL A 104 10.96 10.63 -12.04
C VAL A 104 10.79 11.94 -12.83
N ALA A 105 11.39 13.03 -12.36
CA ALA A 105 11.38 14.31 -13.05
C ALA A 105 11.97 14.18 -14.48
N LYS A 106 11.50 15.01 -15.43
CA LYS A 106 11.92 14.96 -16.85
C LYS A 106 13.32 15.53 -17.12
N ARG A 107 13.98 16.07 -16.10
CA ARG A 107 15.32 16.68 -16.12
C ARG A 107 15.98 16.45 -14.76
N PRO A 108 17.32 16.52 -14.64
CA PRO A 108 17.98 16.64 -13.35
C PRO A 108 17.43 17.83 -12.54
N GLN A 109 17.52 17.73 -11.23
CA GLN A 109 17.26 18.82 -10.30
C GLN A 109 18.50 18.97 -9.42
N ASP A 110 19.05 20.17 -9.34
CA ASP A 110 20.32 20.39 -8.66
C ASP A 110 20.10 20.59 -7.15
N GLN A 111 20.98 19.98 -6.35
CA GLN A 111 21.05 20.09 -4.90
C GLN A 111 22.53 20.11 -4.52
N ASN A 112 22.97 21.16 -3.82
CA ASN A 112 24.38 21.40 -3.48
C ASN A 112 25.33 21.19 -4.67
N ASP A 113 25.02 21.86 -5.79
CA ASP A 113 25.77 21.84 -7.06
C ASP A 113 25.96 20.45 -7.71
N LYS A 114 25.18 19.45 -7.28
CA LYS A 114 25.12 18.10 -7.86
C LYS A 114 23.77 17.83 -8.53
N PRO A 115 23.72 17.20 -9.72
CA PRO A 115 22.47 16.78 -10.34
C PRO A 115 21.86 15.59 -9.58
N HIS A 116 20.55 15.64 -9.35
CA HIS A 116 19.78 14.57 -8.72
C HIS A 116 18.57 14.14 -9.58
N TYR A 117 18.17 12.87 -9.45
CA TYR A 117 16.81 12.46 -9.77
C TYR A 117 15.88 12.97 -8.68
N LYS A 118 15.00 13.94 -8.99
CA LYS A 118 13.81 14.17 -8.18
C LYS A 118 12.77 13.12 -8.53
N ILE A 119 12.29 12.40 -7.52
CA ILE A 119 11.31 11.33 -7.65
C ILE A 119 10.14 11.63 -6.71
N ASP A 120 8.92 11.60 -7.24
CA ASP A 120 7.67 11.74 -6.49
C ASP A 120 6.88 10.43 -6.53
N VAL A 121 6.16 10.13 -5.45
CA VAL A 121 5.30 8.96 -5.25
C VAL A 121 3.97 9.44 -4.68
N TYR A 122 2.97 9.54 -5.56
CA TYR A 122 1.64 9.99 -5.23
C TYR A 122 0.74 8.81 -4.85
N GLY A 123 -0.12 8.99 -3.84
CA GLY A 123 -1.18 8.04 -3.48
C GLY A 123 -2.52 8.75 -3.25
N LYS A 124 -3.55 8.44 -4.03
CA LYS A 124 -4.80 9.22 -4.05
C LYS A 124 -6.06 8.37 -4.19
N THR A 125 -6.98 8.50 -3.23
CA THR A 125 -8.26 7.76 -3.20
C THR A 125 -9.24 8.20 -4.29
N LYS A 126 -9.89 7.23 -4.95
CA LYS A 126 -10.83 7.42 -6.07
C LYS A 126 -12.23 7.78 -5.60
N GLY A 127 -12.76 8.92 -6.05
CA GLY A 127 -14.20 9.26 -6.05
C GLY A 127 -14.96 8.82 -4.80
N ALA A 128 -15.94 7.94 -4.98
CA ALA A 128 -16.81 7.43 -3.91
C ALA A 128 -16.08 6.61 -2.82
N ALA A 129 -14.89 6.06 -3.06
CA ALA A 129 -14.13 5.34 -2.04
C ALA A 129 -13.65 6.26 -0.89
N THR A 130 -13.67 7.58 -1.09
CA THR A 130 -13.36 8.58 -0.06
C THR A 130 -14.25 8.50 1.19
N ILE A 131 -15.42 7.86 1.11
CA ILE A 131 -16.29 7.59 2.27
C ILE A 131 -15.66 6.63 3.30
N PHE A 132 -14.74 5.77 2.85
CA PHE A 132 -13.97 4.88 3.71
C PHE A 132 -12.71 5.58 4.24
N GLY A 133 -12.10 6.42 3.41
CA GLY A 133 -11.15 7.46 3.80
C GLY A 133 -10.62 8.25 2.62
N LYS A 134 -10.36 9.54 2.79
CA LYS A 134 -9.57 10.34 1.84
C LYS A 134 -8.08 10.16 2.15
N VAL A 135 -7.31 9.79 1.13
CA VAL A 135 -5.84 9.85 1.10
C VAL A 135 -5.44 10.67 -0.12
N ASN A 136 -4.44 11.54 0.01
CA ASN A 136 -3.95 12.40 -1.07
C ASN A 136 -2.50 12.79 -0.74
N ASP A 137 -1.63 11.80 -0.79
CA ASP A 137 -0.28 11.87 -0.26
C ASP A 137 0.74 12.06 -1.39
N ASN A 138 1.83 12.77 -1.10
CA ASN A 138 3.05 12.77 -1.90
C ASN A 138 4.25 12.44 -1.00
N TRP A 139 5.04 11.46 -1.42
CA TRP A 139 6.33 11.11 -0.85
C TRP A 139 7.38 11.34 -1.93
N GLY A 140 8.53 11.90 -1.61
CA GLY A 140 9.56 12.06 -2.63
C GLY A 140 10.97 12.16 -2.10
N THR A 141 11.90 12.09 -3.04
CA THR A 141 13.34 12.06 -2.78
C THR A 141 14.11 12.80 -3.88
N TYR A 142 15.24 13.39 -3.50
CA TYR A 142 16.29 13.87 -4.40
C TYR A 142 17.44 12.89 -4.25
N LEU A 143 17.65 12.10 -5.30
CA LEU A 143 18.54 10.95 -5.33
C LEU A 143 19.76 11.29 -6.21
N ASP A 144 20.94 11.40 -5.61
CA ASP A 144 22.19 11.78 -6.29
C ASP A 144 22.48 10.78 -7.43
N VAL A 145 22.71 11.29 -8.65
CA VAL A 145 22.74 10.44 -9.86
C VAL A 145 23.95 9.49 -9.93
N GLU A 146 25.01 9.77 -9.18
CA GLU A 146 26.27 9.00 -9.18
C GLU A 146 26.23 7.90 -8.11
N THR A 147 25.77 8.26 -6.91
CA THR A 147 25.83 7.42 -5.70
C THR A 147 24.52 6.67 -5.41
N ILE A 148 23.39 7.10 -6.00
CA ILE A 148 22.03 6.62 -5.68
C ILE A 148 21.81 6.60 -4.16
N LEU A 149 22.24 7.69 -3.50
CA LEU A 149 21.91 8.02 -2.13
C LEU A 149 21.01 9.27 -2.09
N PRO A 150 20.02 9.34 -1.19
CA PRO A 150 19.22 10.55 -1.04
C PRO A 150 20.02 11.67 -0.38
N SER A 151 19.84 12.90 -0.85
CA SER A 151 20.28 14.14 -0.18
C SER A 151 19.12 14.87 0.50
N LEU A 152 17.89 14.64 0.03
CA LEU A 152 16.66 15.17 0.60
C LEU A 152 15.51 14.19 0.37
N SER A 153 14.76 13.81 1.42
CA SER A 153 13.42 13.23 1.27
C SER A 153 12.34 14.13 1.84
N TYR A 154 11.11 13.99 1.38
CA TYR A 154 9.99 14.81 1.81
C TYR A 154 8.66 14.05 1.82
N ARG A 155 7.76 14.46 2.70
CA ARG A 155 6.43 13.85 2.92
C ARG A 155 5.36 14.94 3.07
N HIS A 156 4.35 14.90 2.20
CA HIS A 156 3.12 15.68 2.33
C HIS A 156 1.93 14.71 2.38
N ILE A 157 1.37 14.49 3.57
CA ILE A 157 0.37 13.45 3.86
C ILE A 157 -0.99 14.09 4.15
N GLU A 158 -2.08 13.59 3.55
CA GLU A 158 -3.46 14.11 3.68
C GLU A 158 -4.51 13.03 4.07
N GLU A 159 -4.24 12.24 5.11
CA GLU A 159 -5.16 11.19 5.57
C GLU A 159 -6.40 11.74 6.34
N GLY A 160 -7.34 12.29 5.59
CA GLY A 160 -8.61 12.85 6.08
C GLY A 160 -8.42 14.08 6.97
N LYS A 161 -8.27 13.86 8.29
CA LYS A 161 -7.99 14.90 9.32
C LYS A 161 -6.52 14.91 9.79
N TYR A 162 -5.73 13.92 9.39
CA TYR A 162 -4.29 13.92 9.64
C TYR A 162 -3.59 14.75 8.55
N ARG A 163 -2.53 15.45 8.94
CA ARG A 163 -1.63 16.18 8.05
C ARG A 163 -0.21 16.01 8.59
N LYS A 164 0.74 15.76 7.70
CA LYS A 164 2.16 15.76 7.99
C LYS A 164 2.91 16.38 6.81
N HIS A 165 3.75 17.35 7.13
CA HIS A 165 4.62 18.04 6.19
C HIS A 165 6.03 18.01 6.76
N GLU A 166 6.89 17.21 6.16
CA GLU A 166 8.21 16.91 6.70
C GLU A 166 9.24 16.82 5.58
N PHE A 167 10.45 17.31 5.87
CA PHE A 167 11.64 17.18 5.02
C PHE A 167 12.75 16.55 5.86
N VAL A 168 13.55 15.67 5.27
CA VAL A 168 14.78 15.13 5.87
C VAL A 168 15.93 15.39 4.91
N HIS A 169 16.83 16.28 5.30
CA HIS A 169 18.11 16.47 4.59
C HIS A 169 19.11 15.42 5.06
N PHE A 170 19.89 14.85 4.15
CA PHE A 170 20.87 13.81 4.43
C PHE A 170 22.28 14.28 4.06
N ASP A 171 23.16 14.36 5.06
CA ASP A 171 24.59 14.45 4.86
C ASP A 171 25.18 13.02 4.95
N GLN A 172 25.17 12.34 3.81
CA GLN A 172 25.67 10.97 3.67
C GLN A 172 27.19 10.87 3.92
N LYS A 173 27.94 11.98 3.79
CA LYS A 173 29.39 12.03 3.98
C LYS A 173 29.74 12.13 5.47
N ASN A 174 29.13 13.08 6.17
CA ASN A 174 29.34 13.30 7.60
C ASN A 174 28.41 12.42 8.47
N LYS A 175 27.60 11.56 7.86
CA LYS A 175 26.67 10.62 8.49
C LYS A 175 25.65 11.30 9.40
N LYS A 176 25.03 12.39 8.93
CA LYS A 176 23.97 13.12 9.65
C LYS A 176 22.68 13.16 8.83
N ALA A 177 21.55 13.25 9.52
CA ALA A 177 20.29 13.66 8.91
C ALA A 177 19.62 14.78 9.73
N THR A 178 19.10 15.81 9.05
CA THR A 178 18.37 16.93 9.66
C THR A 178 16.92 16.88 9.23
N MET A 179 16.04 16.49 10.14
CA MET A 179 14.59 16.50 9.93
C MET A 179 14.01 17.89 10.25
N LYS A 180 13.15 18.40 9.37
CA LYS A 180 12.33 19.60 9.55
C LYS A 180 10.86 19.23 9.41
N LEU A 181 10.08 19.38 10.49
CA LEU A 181 8.64 19.13 10.53
C LEU A 181 7.89 20.47 10.57
N PHE A 182 6.90 20.63 9.70
CA PHE A 182 6.06 21.81 9.58
C PHE A 182 4.67 21.57 10.20
N ASP A 183 3.91 22.66 10.39
CA ASP A 183 2.51 22.59 10.82
C ASP A 183 1.57 21.98 9.75
N LYS A 184 0.31 21.77 10.13
CA LYS A 184 -0.71 21.12 9.28
C LYS A 184 -1.06 21.90 8.02
N GLU A 185 -0.72 23.19 7.97
CA GLU A 185 -0.99 24.08 6.85
C GLU A 185 0.24 24.22 5.93
N ASN A 186 1.37 23.56 6.27
CA ASN A 186 2.68 23.66 5.63
C ASN A 186 3.22 25.11 5.60
N ARG A 187 3.00 25.89 6.66
CA ARG A 187 3.40 27.32 6.73
C ARG A 187 4.53 27.58 7.72
N ASN A 188 4.41 27.03 8.94
CA ASN A 188 5.37 27.30 10.00
C ASN A 188 6.17 26.05 10.34
N LEU A 189 7.49 26.20 10.50
CA LEU A 189 8.36 25.18 11.07
C LEU A 189 7.95 24.91 12.53
N LYS A 190 7.89 23.63 12.93
CA LYS A 190 7.45 23.18 14.26
C LYS A 190 8.51 22.40 15.02
N GLU A 191 9.34 21.63 14.32
CA GLU A 191 10.46 20.89 14.91
C GLU A 191 11.60 20.89 13.89
N THR A 192 12.83 21.14 14.36
CA THR A 192 14.04 20.70 13.67
C THR A 192 14.76 19.75 14.60
N LYS A 193 15.22 18.61 14.08
CA LYS A 193 15.96 17.62 14.87
C LYS A 193 17.02 16.94 14.01
N ASP A 194 18.23 16.88 14.54
CA ASP A 194 19.36 16.19 13.94
C ASP A 194 19.50 14.76 14.47
N PHE A 195 20.08 13.91 13.63
CA PHE A 195 20.28 12.48 13.86
C PHE A 195 21.66 12.05 13.39
N ASP A 196 22.31 11.21 14.18
CA ASP A 196 23.49 10.44 13.76
C ASP A 196 23.06 9.20 12.97
N LEU A 197 23.73 8.97 11.84
CA LEU A 197 23.53 7.81 10.99
C LEU A 197 24.69 6.82 11.21
N PRO A 198 24.44 5.49 11.27
CA PRO A 198 25.51 4.50 11.42
C PRO A 198 26.39 4.36 10.15
N GLY A 199 25.97 4.99 9.04
CA GLY A 199 26.61 4.93 7.73
C GLY A 199 25.68 5.56 6.69
N GLN A 200 25.88 5.22 5.42
CA GLN A 200 24.97 5.60 4.34
C GLN A 200 23.58 4.97 4.55
N VAL A 201 22.53 5.74 4.29
CA VAL A 201 21.12 5.32 4.43
C VAL A 201 20.28 5.75 3.23
N GLN A 202 19.29 4.94 2.89
CA GLN A 202 18.22 5.29 1.96
C GLN A 202 17.03 5.93 2.71
N ASP A 203 16.11 6.57 1.99
CA ASP A 203 14.74 6.85 2.45
C ASP A 203 13.77 5.83 1.83
N MET A 204 12.47 5.88 2.15
CA MET A 204 11.52 4.86 1.68
C MET A 204 11.30 4.84 0.15
N VAL A 205 11.46 5.97 -0.54
CA VAL A 205 11.38 6.06 -2.01
C VAL A 205 12.72 5.68 -2.64
N SER A 206 13.82 6.24 -2.15
CA SER A 206 15.16 5.94 -2.69
C SER A 206 15.58 4.48 -2.45
N ALA A 207 15.20 3.86 -1.33
CA ALA A 207 15.42 2.43 -1.06
C ALA A 207 14.81 1.53 -2.14
N PHE A 208 13.62 1.88 -2.63
CA PHE A 208 12.98 1.16 -3.73
C PHE A 208 13.77 1.33 -5.05
N TYR A 209 14.21 2.54 -5.39
CA TYR A 209 15.02 2.78 -6.59
C TYR A 209 16.43 2.16 -6.51
N TYR A 210 17.03 2.13 -5.32
CA TYR A 210 18.30 1.46 -5.01
C TYR A 210 18.19 -0.07 -5.10
N LEU A 211 17.09 -0.69 -4.67
CA LEU A 211 16.85 -2.13 -4.90
C LEU A 211 16.94 -2.49 -6.39
N ARG A 212 16.44 -1.62 -7.27
CA ARG A 212 16.48 -1.86 -8.72
C ARG A 212 17.91 -1.85 -9.27
N SER A 213 18.84 -1.09 -8.70
CA SER A 213 20.24 -1.05 -9.15
C SER A 213 21.03 -2.30 -8.78
N LYS A 214 20.58 -3.08 -7.78
CA LYS A 214 21.22 -4.34 -7.40
C LYS A 214 21.12 -5.39 -8.49
N ASP A 215 22.10 -6.29 -8.51
CA ASP A 215 22.00 -7.51 -9.30
C ASP A 215 21.11 -8.51 -8.57
N LEU A 216 20.20 -9.14 -9.30
CA LEU A 216 19.22 -10.09 -8.78
C LEU A 216 19.31 -11.46 -9.50
N ARG A 217 20.24 -11.62 -10.45
CA ARG A 217 20.26 -12.75 -11.40
C ARG A 217 20.47 -14.10 -10.75
N ASP A 218 21.40 -14.18 -9.80
CA ASP A 218 21.91 -15.43 -9.24
C ASP A 218 21.41 -15.71 -7.80
N LEU A 219 20.40 -14.96 -7.35
CA LEU A 219 19.79 -15.10 -6.03
C LEU A 219 19.20 -16.51 -5.81
N LYS A 220 19.39 -17.04 -4.61
CA LYS A 220 18.83 -18.34 -4.18
C LYS A 220 17.61 -18.13 -3.28
N GLN A 221 16.60 -19.00 -3.39
CA GLN A 221 15.40 -18.89 -2.57
C GLN A 221 15.76 -18.91 -1.07
N GLY A 222 15.25 -17.94 -0.31
CA GLY A 222 15.61 -17.69 1.10
C GLY A 222 16.76 -16.70 1.31
N GLU A 223 17.48 -16.29 0.26
CA GLU A 223 18.51 -15.26 0.32
C GLU A 223 17.92 -13.88 0.65
N VAL A 224 18.69 -13.04 1.36
CA VAL A 224 18.20 -11.80 1.96
C VAL A 224 18.98 -10.59 1.46
N ILE A 225 18.30 -9.69 0.75
CA ILE A 225 18.85 -8.36 0.43
C ILE A 225 18.60 -7.44 1.61
N LEU A 226 19.67 -6.83 2.14
CA LEU A 226 19.61 -5.85 3.22
C LEU A 226 19.68 -4.42 2.66
N ILE A 227 18.71 -3.58 2.99
CA ILE A 227 18.73 -2.15 2.67
C ILE A 227 18.60 -1.35 3.97
N ARG A 228 19.65 -0.62 4.34
CA ARG A 228 19.60 0.31 5.48
C ARG A 228 18.94 1.62 5.05
N GLY A 229 17.89 2.01 5.75
CA GLY A 229 17.19 3.27 5.55
C GLY A 229 17.02 4.08 6.84
N PHE A 230 16.62 5.34 6.69
CA PHE A 230 16.18 6.23 7.77
C PHE A 230 14.77 6.72 7.45
N PHE A 231 13.86 6.64 8.44
CA PHE A 231 12.48 7.08 8.30
C PHE A 231 11.88 7.41 9.67
N ASP A 232 10.98 8.40 9.75
CA ASP A 232 10.22 8.77 10.96
C ASP A 232 11.03 8.80 12.26
N LYS A 233 12.25 9.36 12.20
CA LYS A 233 13.20 9.55 13.31
C LYS A 233 14.01 8.29 13.72
N GLU A 234 13.94 7.19 12.96
CA GLU A 234 14.58 5.91 13.27
C GLU A 234 15.38 5.34 12.08
N ILE A 235 16.31 4.42 12.38
CA ILE A 235 17.08 3.63 11.40
C ILE A 235 16.42 2.26 11.25
N TYR A 236 16.22 1.82 10.01
CA TYR A 236 15.67 0.50 9.68
C TYR A 236 16.61 -0.29 8.79
N ASN A 237 16.73 -1.59 9.03
CA ASN A 237 17.39 -2.52 8.12
C ASN A 237 16.30 -3.36 7.44
N ILE A 238 15.82 -2.90 6.28
CA ILE A 238 14.80 -3.60 5.50
C ILE A 238 15.41 -4.90 4.98
N LYS A 239 14.85 -6.04 5.39
CA LYS A 239 15.29 -7.37 4.98
C LYS A 239 14.32 -7.91 3.94
N LEU A 240 14.74 -7.98 2.68
CA LEU A 240 13.94 -8.49 1.57
C LEU A 240 14.35 -9.93 1.29
N ILE A 241 13.50 -10.87 1.68
CA ILE A 241 13.71 -12.31 1.46
C ILE A 241 13.26 -12.63 0.04
N TYR A 242 14.13 -13.25 -0.74
CA TYR A 242 13.81 -13.69 -2.10
C TYR A 242 13.05 -15.02 -2.07
N GLU A 243 11.84 -15.05 -2.62
CA GLU A 243 10.98 -16.24 -2.63
C GLU A 243 11.07 -17.07 -3.92
N GLY A 244 11.80 -16.61 -4.94
CA GLY A 244 11.91 -17.27 -6.25
C GLY A 244 11.31 -16.44 -7.39
N THR A 245 11.06 -17.08 -8.54
CA THR A 245 10.45 -16.44 -9.72
C THR A 245 9.03 -16.94 -10.00
N GLU A 246 8.15 -16.03 -10.41
CA GLU A 246 6.81 -16.33 -10.92
C GLU A 246 6.54 -15.56 -12.22
N THR A 247 5.73 -16.13 -13.11
CA THR A 247 5.26 -15.41 -14.31
C THR A 247 3.81 -14.98 -14.12
N LEU A 248 3.57 -13.67 -14.11
CA LEU A 248 2.26 -13.07 -13.92
C LEU A 248 1.70 -12.50 -15.22
N GLU A 249 0.38 -12.56 -15.39
CA GLU A 249 -0.34 -11.68 -16.31
C GLU A 249 -0.56 -10.32 -15.65
N THR A 250 -0.31 -9.24 -16.38
CA THR A 250 -0.38 -7.85 -15.89
C THR A 250 -0.95 -6.93 -16.98
N ASN A 251 -1.27 -5.67 -16.65
CA ASN A 251 -1.65 -4.68 -17.66
C ASN A 251 -0.50 -4.34 -18.65
N LEU A 252 0.73 -4.77 -18.36
CA LEU A 252 1.88 -4.71 -19.28
C LEU A 252 2.07 -6.01 -20.09
N GLY A 253 1.05 -6.87 -20.12
CA GLY A 253 1.11 -8.24 -20.62
C GLY A 253 1.78 -9.21 -19.62
N LYS A 254 2.11 -10.40 -20.12
CA LYS A 254 2.82 -11.45 -19.36
C LYS A 254 4.23 -10.98 -18.96
N LYS A 255 4.61 -11.13 -17.70
CA LYS A 255 5.94 -10.79 -17.16
C LYS A 255 6.47 -11.90 -16.26
N GLU A 256 7.68 -12.37 -16.55
CA GLU A 256 8.48 -13.09 -15.55
C GLU A 256 8.97 -12.10 -14.49
N THR A 257 8.92 -12.50 -13.22
CA THR A 257 9.19 -11.64 -12.08
C THR A 257 9.97 -12.35 -10.98
N TYR A 258 10.82 -11.60 -10.28
CA TYR A 258 11.35 -11.97 -8.96
C TYR A 258 10.30 -11.67 -7.88
N ILE A 259 10.11 -12.58 -6.92
CA ILE A 259 9.24 -12.38 -5.75
C ILE A 259 10.09 -12.02 -4.54
N PHE A 260 9.77 -10.92 -3.87
CA PHE A 260 10.38 -10.51 -2.61
C PHE A 260 9.35 -10.33 -1.50
N SER A 261 9.70 -10.75 -0.29
CA SER A 261 8.90 -10.58 0.92
C SER A 261 9.71 -9.81 1.97
N PRO A 262 9.30 -8.58 2.36
CA PRO A 262 9.94 -7.89 3.45
C PRO A 262 9.67 -8.61 4.77
N GLN A 263 10.73 -8.88 5.55
CA GLN A 263 10.58 -9.39 6.90
C GLN A 263 9.91 -8.32 7.78
N LEU A 264 8.73 -8.64 8.29
CA LEU A 264 7.97 -7.80 9.21
C LEU A 264 7.88 -8.50 10.57
N PRO A 265 7.81 -7.77 11.71
CA PRO A 265 7.67 -8.41 13.01
C PRO A 265 6.27 -9.02 13.17
N LYS A 266 6.14 -9.91 14.16
CA LYS A 266 4.83 -10.41 14.60
C LYS A 266 3.95 -9.25 15.09
N ASN A 267 2.77 -9.08 14.49
CA ASN A 267 1.88 -7.96 14.74
C ASN A 267 0.39 -8.38 14.59
N LYS A 268 -0.54 -7.47 14.90
CA LYS A 268 -2.01 -7.73 14.88
C LYS A 268 -2.74 -7.21 13.63
N LEU A 269 -2.03 -6.81 12.57
CA LEU A 269 -2.61 -6.29 11.31
C LEU A 269 -2.43 -7.24 10.13
N PHE A 270 -1.36 -8.01 10.13
CA PHE A 270 -0.93 -8.88 9.03
C PHE A 270 -1.04 -10.38 9.37
N ARG A 271 -1.33 -11.22 8.36
CA ARG A 271 -1.47 -12.68 8.51
C ARG A 271 -0.42 -13.46 7.72
N GLY A 272 0.09 -14.52 8.34
CA GLY A 272 1.15 -15.36 7.79
C GLY A 272 2.55 -14.83 8.14
N GLU A 273 3.57 -15.62 7.81
CA GLU A 273 4.98 -15.30 8.04
C GLU A 273 5.50 -14.25 7.04
N PHE A 274 5.08 -14.37 5.78
CA PHE A 274 5.32 -13.41 4.70
C PHE A 274 4.00 -12.77 4.27
N PRO A 275 3.48 -11.79 5.03
CA PRO A 275 2.18 -11.20 4.77
C PRO A 275 2.20 -10.21 3.61
N VAL A 276 3.36 -9.64 3.26
CA VAL A 276 3.54 -8.74 2.12
C VAL A 276 4.43 -9.45 1.11
N LYS A 277 4.02 -9.42 -0.16
CA LYS A 277 4.82 -9.87 -1.31
C LYS A 277 4.90 -8.78 -2.38
N VAL A 278 6.05 -8.68 -3.02
CA VAL A 278 6.38 -7.72 -4.08
C VAL A 278 6.90 -8.51 -5.28
N TRP A 279 6.30 -8.32 -6.46
CA TRP A 279 6.75 -8.91 -7.71
C TRP A 279 7.41 -7.85 -8.58
N VAL A 280 8.67 -8.08 -8.95
CA VAL A 280 9.53 -7.16 -9.70
C VAL A 280 9.93 -7.80 -11.02
N THR A 281 9.85 -7.09 -12.16
CA THR A 281 10.20 -7.67 -13.47
C THR A 281 11.59 -8.27 -13.51
N LYS A 282 11.69 -9.46 -14.10
CA LYS A 282 12.96 -10.16 -14.34
C LYS A 282 13.67 -9.63 -15.60
N ASP A 283 13.73 -8.31 -15.74
CA ASP A 283 14.28 -7.60 -16.90
C ASP A 283 15.33 -6.55 -16.48
N LYS A 284 15.80 -5.73 -17.43
CA LYS A 284 16.79 -4.68 -17.17
C LYS A 284 16.22 -3.48 -16.39
N ASN A 285 14.90 -3.29 -16.35
CA ASN A 285 14.25 -2.15 -15.67
C ASN A 285 13.96 -2.45 -14.20
N LYS A 286 13.69 -3.72 -13.87
CA LYS A 286 13.31 -4.21 -12.53
C LYS A 286 12.18 -3.38 -11.91
N ILE A 287 11.07 -3.21 -12.64
CA ILE A 287 9.91 -2.46 -12.13
C ILE A 287 8.97 -3.36 -11.31
N PRO A 288 8.38 -2.88 -10.21
CA PRO A 288 7.36 -3.62 -9.50
C PRO A 288 6.10 -3.66 -10.36
N VAL A 289 5.52 -4.84 -10.52
CA VAL A 289 4.26 -5.04 -11.28
C VAL A 289 3.09 -5.41 -10.37
N LYS A 290 3.38 -5.96 -9.19
CA LYS A 290 2.39 -6.29 -8.17
C LYS A 290 2.96 -6.11 -6.77
N ILE A 291 2.16 -5.60 -5.85
CA ILE A 291 2.38 -5.73 -4.40
C ILE A 291 1.08 -6.27 -3.78
N LYS A 292 1.18 -7.26 -2.90
CA LYS A 292 0.02 -7.83 -2.19
C LYS A 292 0.29 -7.88 -0.69
N ALA A 293 -0.62 -7.34 0.11
CA ALA A 293 -0.57 -7.37 1.55
C ALA A 293 -1.78 -8.15 2.12
N ASN A 294 -1.52 -9.29 2.74
CA ASN A 294 -2.48 -10.17 3.39
C ASN A 294 -2.78 -9.66 4.81
N LEU A 295 -3.98 -9.12 4.98
CA LEU A 295 -4.45 -8.53 6.24
C LEU A 295 -5.22 -9.58 7.06
N PHE A 296 -5.58 -9.26 8.32
CA PHE A 296 -6.46 -10.12 9.11
C PHE A 296 -7.87 -10.31 8.49
N ILE A 297 -8.30 -9.39 7.62
CA ILE A 297 -9.49 -9.53 6.78
C ILE A 297 -9.12 -8.99 5.40
N GLY A 298 -9.38 -9.77 4.34
CA GLY A 298 -9.09 -9.39 2.95
C GLY A 298 -7.59 -9.28 2.63
N SER A 299 -7.31 -8.67 1.48
CA SER A 299 -5.95 -8.27 1.08
C SER A 299 -6.00 -6.93 0.34
N LEU A 300 -4.95 -6.13 0.53
CA LEU A 300 -4.68 -4.94 -0.27
C LEU A 300 -3.77 -5.35 -1.45
N ASN A 301 -4.10 -4.96 -2.67
CA ASN A 301 -3.25 -5.19 -3.84
C ASN A 301 -2.92 -3.84 -4.50
N LEU A 302 -1.67 -3.66 -4.91
CA LEU A 302 -1.24 -2.64 -5.87
C LEU A 302 -0.86 -3.37 -7.15
N ASP A 303 -1.60 -3.13 -8.22
CA ASP A 303 -1.39 -3.75 -9.53
C ASP A 303 -0.98 -2.68 -10.55
N ILE A 304 0.05 -2.95 -11.36
CA ILE A 304 0.53 -2.02 -12.39
C ILE A 304 -0.57 -1.78 -13.44
N ILE A 305 -0.80 -0.52 -13.79
CA ILE A 305 -1.70 -0.09 -14.88
C ILE A 305 -0.88 0.23 -16.13
N SER A 306 0.19 1.02 -15.99
CA SER A 306 1.06 1.42 -17.10
C SER A 306 2.45 1.81 -16.62
N ALA A 307 3.45 1.58 -17.47
CA ALA A 307 4.83 2.03 -17.32
C ALA A 307 5.24 2.80 -18.57
N LYS A 308 5.93 3.94 -18.41
CA LYS A 308 6.35 4.84 -19.50
C LYS A 308 7.73 5.42 -19.16
N GLY A 309 8.49 5.82 -20.17
CA GLY A 309 9.81 6.44 -19.96
C GLY A 309 10.83 5.50 -19.31
N LEU A 310 10.66 4.18 -19.46
CA LEU A 310 11.63 3.18 -18.99
C LEU A 310 12.96 3.38 -19.73
N LYS A 311 14.07 3.12 -19.03
CA LYS A 311 15.42 3.24 -19.61
C LYS A 311 15.72 2.14 -20.64
N ASN A 312 15.12 0.96 -20.48
CA ASN A 312 15.27 -0.16 -21.40
C ASN A 312 13.88 -0.49 -21.97
N ASN A 313 13.61 -0.08 -23.21
CA ASN A 313 12.45 -0.52 -23.98
C ASN A 313 12.89 -1.56 -25.01
#